data_AF-A0A1F9AA65-F1
#
_entry.id   AF-A0A1F9AA65-F1
#
_cell.length_a   1.000
_cell.length_b   1.000
_cell.length_c   1.000
_cell.angle_alpha   90.00
_cell.angle_beta   90.00
_cell.angle_gamma   90.00
#
_symmetry.space_group_name_H-M   'P 1'
#
loop_
_entity.id
_entity.type
_entity.pdbx_description
1 polymer ?
#
loop_
_entity_poly.entity_id
_entity_poly.type
_entity_poly.pdbx_seq_one_letter_code
_entity_poly.pdbx_strand_id
1 'polypeptide(L)'
;MLSGLFCGTENAFLGVKKKARGLTMETKCPFLKDQKVAFCKVFPARKMIPYDRLCLQDNICMKEEHRNCPSYREKEGERVSGHSSNKKVCPYMEVEEVLFCGVYPVKKMIPSSAFKLECPCTTEAYIDCPAYRQIAQGDVAPNEAVTVRGFLLDDTVYYHRGHLWLQRVNGKVRLGFDDFGQWLLGDIEKITFPHREGQVERSQPLLRISCSHGTAEIASPLSGTVMKVNEGACRDTSLISTDPYGKGWLVELRLAKDEVDRLEQQGEGFFSTPQARRWLKAEVDRLHDVLETEIGVTMSDGGQLTSNLLDAITKKQWGLLIKTFLRKKEG
;
A
#
# COMPACT_ATOMS: atom_id res chain seq x y z
N MET A 1 17.75 -13.35 44.11
CA MET A 1 18.66 -13.22 42.95
C MET A 1 17.75 -13.00 41.73
N LEU A 2 17.36 -11.76 41.42
CA LEU A 2 17.97 -10.85 40.42
C LEU A 2 18.17 -11.58 39.08
N SER A 3 17.60 -11.23 37.92
CA SER A 3 17.13 -9.97 37.29
C SER A 3 16.31 -10.39 36.03
N GLY A 4 15.21 -9.80 35.56
CA GLY A 4 14.84 -8.40 35.41
C GLY A 4 15.37 -7.84 34.09
N LEU A 5 14.52 -7.68 33.05
CA LEU A 5 14.69 -6.67 31.99
C LEU A 5 13.38 -6.43 31.22
N PHE A 6 12.88 -5.22 31.44
CA PHE A 6 11.71 -4.57 30.88
C PHE A 6 11.98 -4.08 29.45
N CYS A 7 10.92 -4.01 28.63
CA CYS A 7 10.90 -3.21 27.40
C CYS A 7 10.55 -1.76 27.79
N GLY A 8 11.58 -0.92 27.94
CA GLY A 8 11.45 0.50 28.25
C GLY A 8 11.48 1.37 26.98
N THR A 9 10.63 2.39 26.99
CA THR A 9 10.67 3.57 26.12
C THR A 9 11.80 4.51 26.54
N GLU A 10 12.55 5.10 25.60
CA GLU A 10 13.18 6.41 25.78
C GLU A 10 13.52 7.08 24.45
N ASN A 11 13.05 8.33 24.32
CA ASN A 11 13.43 9.32 23.32
C ASN A 11 14.76 9.96 23.71
N ALA A 12 15.62 10.30 22.74
CA ALA A 12 16.51 11.45 22.88
C ALA A 12 16.88 12.04 21.51
N PHE A 13 16.67 13.36 21.44
CA PHE A 13 16.85 14.31 20.35
C PHE A 13 18.32 14.66 20.05
N LEU A 14 18.53 15.28 18.88
CA LEU A 14 19.54 16.28 18.43
C LEU A 14 20.27 15.78 17.17
N GLY A 15 20.26 16.42 16.00
CA GLY A 15 19.87 17.74 15.56
C GLY A 15 20.90 18.23 14.55
N VAL A 16 20.62 18.25 13.24
CA VAL A 16 21.50 18.92 12.24
C VAL A 16 20.71 19.57 11.09
N LYS A 17 20.57 20.89 11.22
CA LYS A 17 20.74 21.98 10.23
C LYS A 17 20.13 21.87 8.81
N LYS A 18 19.35 22.90 8.48
CA LYS A 18 19.17 23.47 7.13
C LYS A 18 20.50 23.51 6.36
N LYS A 19 20.56 22.94 5.15
CA LYS A 19 21.43 23.40 4.07
C LYS A 19 20.80 23.11 2.70
N ALA A 20 20.82 24.13 1.86
CA ALA A 20 20.38 24.11 0.48
C ALA A 20 21.24 23.15 -0.38
N ARG A 21 20.62 22.62 -1.45
CA ARG A 21 21.25 22.06 -2.67
C ARG A 21 22.54 21.25 -2.45
N GLY A 22 22.37 19.94 -2.33
CA GLY A 22 23.42 18.95 -2.51
C GLY A 22 22.83 17.58 -2.21
N LEU A 23 22.79 16.68 -3.21
CA LEU A 23 22.46 15.27 -2.95
C LEU A 23 23.47 14.76 -1.92
N THR A 24 23.01 14.37 -0.74
CA THR A 24 23.79 13.48 0.12
C THR A 24 23.75 12.12 -0.58
N MET A 25 24.83 11.74 -1.27
CA MET A 25 24.95 10.43 -1.89
C MET A 25 24.91 9.39 -0.76
N GLU A 26 23.78 8.71 -0.62
CA GLU A 26 23.73 7.48 0.17
C GLU A 26 24.70 6.50 -0.49
N THR A 27 25.58 5.85 0.27
CA THR A 27 26.54 4.89 -0.31
C THR A 27 25.88 3.58 -0.74
N LYS A 28 24.55 3.49 -0.68
CA LYS A 28 23.73 2.30 -0.98
C LYS A 28 22.40 2.74 -1.62
N CYS A 29 21.81 1.84 -2.40
CA CYS A 29 20.55 2.07 -3.07
C CYS A 29 19.40 2.30 -2.05
N PRO A 30 18.57 3.34 -2.21
CA PRO A 30 17.46 3.61 -1.30
C PRO A 30 16.34 2.55 -1.37
N PHE A 31 16.29 1.78 -2.45
CA PHE A 31 15.33 0.69 -2.65
C PHE A 31 15.86 -0.67 -2.19
N LEU A 32 17.09 -0.74 -1.70
CA LEU A 32 17.63 -1.97 -1.12
C LEU A 32 16.96 -2.22 0.22
N LYS A 33 16.35 -3.39 0.38
CA LYS A 33 15.70 -3.81 1.61
C LYS A 33 16.39 -5.04 2.17
N ASP A 34 16.41 -5.15 3.48
CA ASP A 34 16.83 -6.32 4.24
C ASP A 34 15.61 -7.08 4.76
N GLN A 35 15.73 -8.40 4.86
CA GLN A 35 14.73 -9.26 5.48
C GLN A 35 15.40 -10.48 6.09
N LYS A 36 14.94 -10.92 7.25
CA LYS A 36 15.32 -12.21 7.81
C LYS A 36 14.53 -13.31 7.11
N VAL A 37 15.24 -14.33 6.64
CA VAL A 37 14.66 -15.55 6.09
C VAL A 37 15.15 -16.74 6.90
N ALA A 38 14.31 -17.75 7.05
CA ALA A 38 14.75 -19.06 7.50
C ALA A 38 14.77 -20.05 6.35
N PHE A 39 15.68 -21.02 6.44
CA PHE A 39 15.73 -22.16 5.55
C PHE A 39 16.17 -23.41 6.31
N CYS A 40 15.93 -24.56 5.71
CA CYS A 40 16.32 -25.85 6.25
C CYS A 40 17.70 -26.24 5.73
N LYS A 41 18.68 -26.45 6.61
CA LYS A 41 20.05 -26.88 6.25
C LYS A 41 20.10 -28.25 5.59
N VAL A 42 19.15 -29.12 5.92
CA VAL A 42 19.13 -30.52 5.48
C VAL A 42 18.22 -30.75 4.27
N PHE A 43 17.38 -29.78 3.90
CA PHE A 43 16.53 -29.92 2.72
C PHE A 43 17.38 -29.75 1.45
N PRO A 44 17.19 -30.57 0.41
CA PRO A 44 18.02 -30.55 -0.81
C PRO A 44 18.04 -29.20 -1.55
N ALA A 45 17.01 -28.37 -1.36
CA ALA A 45 16.94 -27.04 -1.95
C ALA A 45 16.94 -25.96 -0.86
N ARG A 46 17.77 -24.93 -1.02
CA ARG A 46 17.79 -23.78 -0.11
C ARG A 46 16.57 -22.88 -0.37
N LYS A 47 15.42 -23.27 0.16
CA LYS A 47 14.19 -22.47 0.10
C LYS A 47 14.22 -21.42 1.21
N MET A 48 14.52 -20.19 0.84
CA MET A 48 14.48 -19.03 1.75
C MET A 48 13.02 -18.63 1.98
N ILE A 49 12.57 -18.74 3.23
CA ILE A 49 11.21 -18.40 3.64
C ILE A 49 11.30 -17.18 4.56
N PRO A 50 10.56 -16.09 4.27
CA PRO A 50 10.45 -14.95 5.18
C PRO A 50 10.18 -15.38 6.64
N TYR A 51 11.04 -14.95 7.56
CA TYR A 51 11.01 -15.39 8.96
C TYR A 51 9.71 -14.99 9.67
N ASP A 52 9.20 -13.80 9.35
CA ASP A 52 7.90 -13.30 9.79
C ASP A 52 6.74 -14.21 9.36
N ARG A 53 6.77 -14.74 8.13
CA ARG A 53 5.77 -15.70 7.64
C ARG A 53 5.85 -17.03 8.41
N LEU A 54 7.05 -17.48 8.77
CA LEU A 54 7.24 -18.70 9.56
C LEU A 54 6.71 -18.57 10.99
N CYS A 55 6.76 -17.39 11.58
CA CYS A 55 6.19 -17.13 12.91
C CYS A 55 4.65 -17.01 12.90
N LEU A 56 4.07 -16.56 11.78
CA LEU A 56 2.62 -16.38 11.62
C LEU A 56 1.90 -17.66 11.20
N GLN A 57 2.57 -18.51 10.42
CA GLN A 57 2.04 -19.79 10.01
C GLN A 57 2.36 -20.81 11.10
N ASP A 58 1.39 -21.65 11.45
CA ASP A 58 1.61 -22.75 12.37
C ASP A 58 2.59 -23.78 11.75
N ASN A 59 3.89 -23.50 11.89
CA ASN A 59 4.94 -24.23 11.22
C ASN A 59 5.58 -25.26 12.15
N ILE A 60 5.60 -26.52 11.71
CA ILE A 60 6.18 -27.63 12.45
C ILE A 60 7.63 -27.41 12.86
N CYS A 61 8.43 -26.64 12.10
CA CYS A 61 9.83 -26.35 12.41
C CYS A 61 10.02 -25.47 13.66
N MET A 62 9.02 -24.68 14.05
CA MET A 62 9.06 -23.79 15.21
C MET A 62 8.53 -24.45 16.49
N LYS A 63 8.04 -25.69 16.40
CA LYS A 63 7.42 -26.45 17.49
C LYS A 63 8.05 -27.83 17.63
N GLU A 64 7.66 -28.61 18.65
CA GLU A 64 8.20 -29.97 18.87
C GLU A 64 7.82 -30.96 17.75
N GLU A 65 6.79 -30.64 16.97
CA GLU A 65 6.27 -31.39 15.84
C GLU A 65 7.27 -31.47 14.67
N HIS A 66 8.38 -30.73 14.69
CA HIS A 66 9.46 -30.87 13.70
C HIS A 66 10.02 -32.30 13.63
N ARG A 67 9.88 -33.09 14.71
CA ARG A 67 10.27 -34.50 14.74
C ARG A 67 9.48 -35.37 13.76
N ASN A 68 8.30 -34.92 13.35
CA ASN A 68 7.49 -35.58 12.33
C ASN A 68 7.89 -35.21 10.90
N CYS A 69 8.79 -34.22 10.72
CA CYS A 69 9.26 -33.81 9.40
C CYS A 69 10.15 -34.91 8.77
N PRO A 70 9.86 -35.37 7.54
CA PRO A 70 10.66 -36.40 6.86
C PRO A 70 12.14 -36.05 6.77
N SER A 71 12.47 -34.79 6.41
CA SER A 71 13.85 -34.33 6.27
C SER A 71 14.61 -34.26 7.60
N TYR A 72 13.90 -34.03 8.72
CA TYR A 72 14.51 -34.11 10.04
C TYR A 72 14.81 -35.56 10.40
N ARG A 73 13.85 -36.49 10.21
CA ARG A 73 13.99 -37.91 10.56
C ARG A 73 15.09 -38.61 9.78
N GLU A 74 15.26 -38.25 8.51
CA GLU A 74 16.33 -38.78 7.66
C GLU A 74 17.73 -38.40 8.17
N LYS A 75 17.84 -37.26 8.88
CA LYS A 75 19.10 -36.69 9.37
C LYS A 75 19.27 -36.72 10.88
N GLU A 76 18.31 -37.24 11.63
CA GLU A 76 18.33 -37.30 13.10
C GLU A 76 19.52 -38.14 13.64
N GLY A 77 20.00 -39.11 12.86
CA GLY A 77 21.16 -39.96 13.20
C GLY A 77 22.53 -39.29 13.00
N GLU A 78 22.61 -38.21 12.22
CA GLU A 78 23.85 -37.46 11.98
C GLU A 78 23.99 -36.38 13.08
N ARG A 79 24.58 -36.74 14.23
CA ARG A 79 24.80 -35.78 15.34
C ARG A 79 25.69 -34.62 14.91
N VAL A 80 25.10 -33.48 14.56
CA VAL A 80 25.85 -32.24 14.31
C VAL A 80 26.24 -31.61 15.65
N SER A 81 27.53 -31.64 15.97
CA SER A 81 28.12 -30.99 17.14
C SER A 81 27.87 -29.47 17.12
N GLY A 82 27.21 -28.94 18.16
CA GLY A 82 27.13 -27.49 18.41
C GLY A 82 25.74 -26.87 18.59
N HIS A 83 24.64 -27.63 18.55
CA HIS A 83 23.30 -27.05 18.67
C HIS A 83 22.78 -27.06 20.12
N SER A 84 22.36 -25.88 20.58
CA SER A 84 21.74 -25.67 21.89
C SER A 84 20.50 -26.54 22.05
N SER A 85 20.40 -27.22 23.18
CA SER A 85 19.40 -28.22 23.54
C SER A 85 18.00 -27.65 23.80
N ASN A 86 17.56 -26.63 23.06
CA ASN A 86 16.20 -26.14 23.17
C ASN A 86 15.28 -26.99 22.27
N LYS A 87 14.78 -28.09 22.84
CA LYS A 87 14.03 -29.17 22.18
C LYS A 87 12.73 -28.76 21.46
N LYS A 88 12.35 -27.48 21.54
CA LYS A 88 11.09 -26.93 21.01
C LYS A 88 11.18 -26.42 19.58
N VAL A 89 12.37 -26.21 19.04
CA VAL A 89 12.58 -25.68 17.68
C VAL A 89 13.50 -26.64 16.91
N CYS A 90 13.25 -26.79 15.61
CA CYS A 90 14.04 -27.65 14.74
C CYS A 90 15.51 -27.21 14.71
N PRO A 91 16.48 -28.09 15.03
CA PRO A 91 17.90 -27.72 15.07
C PRO A 91 18.51 -27.46 13.68
N TYR A 92 17.86 -27.95 12.61
CA TYR A 92 18.33 -27.75 11.23
C TYR A 92 17.79 -26.48 10.58
N MET A 93 16.99 -25.70 11.29
CA MET A 93 16.51 -24.41 10.82
C MET A 93 17.57 -23.34 11.07
N GLU A 94 17.97 -22.65 10.01
CA GLU A 94 18.90 -21.52 10.08
C GLU A 94 18.19 -20.25 9.66
N VAL A 95 18.53 -19.14 10.31
CA VAL A 95 18.03 -17.81 9.98
C VAL A 95 19.19 -16.99 9.43
N GLU A 96 18.98 -16.38 8.28
CA GLU A 96 19.94 -15.50 7.64
C GLU A 96 19.25 -14.21 7.22
N GLU A 97 20.02 -13.12 7.19
CA GLU A 97 19.57 -11.87 6.61
C GLU A 97 19.84 -11.87 5.11
N VAL A 98 18.84 -11.51 4.32
CA VAL A 98 18.94 -11.35 2.88
C VAL A 98 18.62 -9.93 2.49
N LEU A 99 19.28 -9.48 1.44
CA LEU A 99 18.97 -8.25 0.74
C LEU A 99 18.10 -8.57 -0.46
N PHE A 100 17.22 -7.65 -0.82
CA PHE A 100 16.46 -7.70 -2.06
C PHE A 100 16.16 -6.30 -2.55
N CYS A 101 15.89 -6.18 -3.84
CA CYS A 101 15.41 -4.94 -4.43
C CYS A 101 13.91 -4.80 -4.13
N GLY A 102 13.50 -3.73 -3.46
CA GLY A 102 12.09 -3.45 -3.17
C GLY A 102 11.26 -3.10 -4.42
N VAL A 103 11.94 -2.82 -5.53
CA VAL A 103 11.35 -2.35 -6.79
C VAL A 103 11.29 -3.44 -7.85
N TYR A 104 12.26 -4.35 -7.85
CA TYR A 104 12.34 -5.37 -8.89
C TYR A 104 11.19 -6.38 -8.69
N PRO A 105 10.43 -6.71 -9.75
CA PRO A 105 9.18 -7.46 -9.63
C PRO A 105 9.35 -8.86 -9.05
N VAL A 106 10.54 -9.45 -9.26
CA VAL A 106 10.91 -10.73 -8.66
C VAL A 106 11.86 -10.48 -7.49
N LYS A 107 11.41 -10.74 -6.26
CA LYS A 107 12.25 -10.63 -5.06
C LYS A 107 13.38 -11.67 -5.10
N LYS A 108 14.52 -11.28 -5.68
CA LYS A 108 15.77 -12.03 -5.59
C LYS A 108 16.36 -11.77 -4.20
N MET A 109 16.20 -12.76 -3.32
CA MET A 109 16.79 -12.75 -1.98
C MET A 109 18.26 -13.13 -2.10
N ILE A 110 19.14 -12.19 -1.77
CA ILE A 110 20.59 -12.33 -1.83
C ILE A 110 21.10 -12.35 -0.39
N PRO A 111 21.74 -13.43 0.08
CA PRO A 111 22.33 -13.45 1.42
C PRO A 111 23.17 -12.21 1.69
N SER A 112 22.99 -11.56 2.84
CA SER A 112 23.83 -10.44 3.24
C SER A 112 25.30 -10.89 3.30
N SER A 113 25.57 -12.13 3.71
CA SER A 113 26.91 -12.73 3.64
C SER A 113 27.58 -12.68 2.24
N ALA A 114 26.80 -12.58 1.15
CA ALA A 114 27.29 -12.41 -0.21
C ALA A 114 27.76 -10.97 -0.53
N PHE A 115 27.68 -10.03 0.42
CA PHE A 115 28.19 -8.64 0.33
C PHE A 115 29.66 -8.53 -0.13
N LYS A 116 30.45 -9.61 -0.01
CA LYS A 116 31.86 -9.65 -0.46
C LYS A 116 32.05 -9.53 -1.97
N LEU A 117 30.97 -9.49 -2.76
CA LEU A 117 31.00 -9.44 -4.23
C LEU A 117 30.72 -8.03 -4.82
N GLU A 118 30.73 -6.96 -4.01
CA GLU A 118 30.52 -5.57 -4.46
C GLU A 118 29.29 -5.40 -5.38
N CYS A 119 28.09 -5.64 -4.84
CA CYS A 119 26.86 -5.45 -5.59
C CYS A 119 26.64 -3.95 -5.92
N PRO A 120 26.19 -3.59 -7.14
CA PRO A 120 25.88 -2.20 -7.47
C PRO A 120 24.89 -1.54 -6.51
N CYS A 121 23.93 -2.29 -5.97
CA CYS A 121 22.95 -1.78 -5.00
C CYS A 121 23.56 -1.36 -3.65
N THR A 122 24.79 -1.77 -3.36
CA THR A 122 25.45 -1.56 -2.06
C THR A 122 26.58 -0.54 -2.12
N THR A 123 26.72 0.11 -3.26
CA THR A 123 27.71 1.14 -3.59
C THR A 123 26.99 2.27 -4.33
N GLU A 124 27.65 3.38 -4.63
CA GLU A 124 27.05 4.47 -5.43
C GLU A 124 26.66 4.05 -6.85
N ALA A 125 27.15 2.91 -7.35
CA ALA A 125 26.80 2.38 -8.67
C ALA A 125 25.31 2.01 -8.83
N TYR A 126 24.50 2.06 -7.77
CA TYR A 126 23.05 1.85 -7.88
C TYR A 126 22.36 2.87 -8.79
N ILE A 127 22.95 4.05 -8.97
CA ILE A 127 22.42 5.09 -9.87
C ILE A 127 22.35 4.62 -11.33
N ASP A 128 23.17 3.62 -11.67
CA ASP A 128 23.21 3.03 -13.00
C ASP A 128 22.24 1.85 -13.18
N CYS A 129 21.59 1.41 -12.10
CA CYS A 129 20.62 0.33 -12.16
C CYS A 129 19.39 0.77 -12.98
N PRO A 130 18.97 0.02 -14.01
CA PRO A 130 17.79 0.35 -14.83
C PRO A 130 16.52 0.54 -14.00
N ALA A 131 16.31 -0.30 -12.97
CA ALA A 131 15.15 -0.19 -12.08
C ALA A 131 15.19 1.08 -11.20
N TYR A 132 16.39 1.50 -10.78
CA TYR A 132 16.55 2.76 -10.05
C TYR A 132 16.28 3.96 -10.97
N ARG A 133 16.84 3.96 -12.18
CA ARG A 133 16.63 5.04 -13.17
C ARG A 133 15.17 5.18 -13.56
N GLN A 134 14.48 4.06 -13.78
CA GLN A 134 13.05 4.03 -14.10
C GLN A 134 12.18 4.71 -13.03
N ILE A 135 12.50 4.53 -11.74
CA ILE A 135 11.80 5.25 -10.66
C ILE A 135 12.29 6.68 -10.52
N ALA A 136 13.60 6.92 -10.61
CA ALA A 136 14.18 8.25 -10.50
C ALA A 136 13.70 9.20 -11.62
N GLN A 137 13.33 8.64 -12.77
CA GLN A 137 12.78 9.35 -13.93
C GLN A 137 11.24 9.42 -13.92
N GLY A 138 10.57 8.68 -13.02
CA GLY A 138 9.12 8.68 -12.88
C GLY A 138 8.38 7.81 -13.92
N ASP A 139 9.07 6.88 -14.58
CA ASP A 139 8.57 6.11 -15.72
C ASP A 139 8.04 4.72 -15.36
N VAL A 140 8.17 4.26 -14.11
CA VAL A 140 7.66 2.93 -13.69
C VAL A 140 6.95 3.01 -12.33
N ALA A 141 5.67 2.63 -12.34
CA ALA A 141 4.93 2.23 -11.15
C ALA A 141 5.41 0.83 -10.70
N PRO A 142 5.75 0.60 -9.41
CA PRO A 142 6.18 -0.71 -8.95
C PRO A 142 4.99 -1.65 -8.67
N ASN A 143 5.16 -2.92 -9.09
CA ASN A 143 4.48 -4.16 -8.69
C ASN A 143 3.01 -4.41 -9.10
N GLU A 144 2.74 -5.69 -9.40
CA GLU A 144 1.42 -6.32 -9.59
C GLU A 144 0.34 -5.64 -8.74
N ALA A 145 -0.70 -5.12 -9.40
CA ALA A 145 -1.81 -4.45 -8.76
C ALA A 145 -2.34 -5.31 -7.61
N VAL A 146 -2.18 -4.81 -6.38
CA VAL A 146 -2.57 -5.55 -5.19
C VAL A 146 -4.08 -5.50 -5.11
N THR A 147 -4.76 -6.63 -5.33
CA THR A 147 -6.22 -6.66 -5.19
C THR A 147 -6.64 -6.92 -3.74
N VAL A 148 -7.66 -6.21 -3.28
CA VAL A 148 -8.33 -6.41 -2.00
C VAL A 148 -9.80 -6.62 -2.28
N ARG A 149 -10.28 -7.86 -2.11
CA ARG A 149 -11.68 -8.24 -2.37
C ARG A 149 -12.18 -7.84 -3.78
N GLY A 150 -11.30 -7.88 -4.77
CA GLY A 150 -11.62 -7.53 -6.17
C GLY A 150 -11.27 -6.10 -6.58
N PHE A 151 -10.91 -5.22 -5.64
CA PHE A 151 -10.54 -3.83 -5.94
C PHE A 151 -9.03 -3.63 -5.96
N LEU A 152 -8.54 -2.88 -6.92
CA LEU A 152 -7.13 -2.54 -7.08
C LEU A 152 -6.65 -1.59 -5.99
N LEU A 153 -5.45 -1.86 -5.49
CA LEU A 153 -4.72 -1.02 -4.56
C LEU A 153 -3.29 -0.80 -5.09
N ASP A 154 -2.86 0.45 -5.07
CA ASP A 154 -1.53 0.93 -5.43
C ASP A 154 -0.71 1.21 -4.17
N ASP A 155 0.55 0.79 -4.16
CA ASP A 155 1.41 0.91 -2.98
C ASP A 155 2.22 2.21 -2.90
N THR A 156 2.09 3.07 -3.91
CA THR A 156 2.81 4.35 -4.04
C THR A 156 1.99 5.57 -3.63
N VAL A 157 0.71 5.38 -3.32
CA VAL A 157 -0.23 6.46 -2.97
C VAL A 157 -0.76 6.34 -1.54
N TYR A 158 -1.21 7.48 -1.00
CA TYR A 158 -1.95 7.53 0.25
C TYR A 158 -3.45 7.51 -0.03
N TYR A 159 -4.25 6.88 0.82
CA TYR A 159 -5.69 6.75 0.62
C TYR A 159 -6.47 7.60 1.62
N HIS A 160 -7.53 8.25 1.18
CA HIS A 160 -8.44 9.04 2.02
C HIS A 160 -9.76 8.31 2.22
N ARG A 161 -10.38 8.47 3.40
CA ARG A 161 -11.70 7.88 3.73
C ARG A 161 -12.82 8.21 2.75
N GLY A 162 -12.70 9.32 2.01
CA GLY A 162 -13.64 9.70 0.96
C GLY A 162 -13.34 9.05 -0.40
N HIS A 163 -12.63 7.92 -0.42
CA HIS A 163 -12.23 7.19 -1.62
C HIS A 163 -11.44 8.01 -2.65
N LEU A 164 -10.55 8.86 -2.13
CA LEU A 164 -9.57 9.57 -2.93
C LEU A 164 -8.18 9.05 -2.61
N TRP A 165 -7.32 8.92 -3.62
CA TRP A 165 -5.90 8.71 -3.39
C TRP A 165 -5.13 10.03 -3.52
N LEU A 166 -3.95 10.08 -2.91
CA LEU A 166 -3.02 11.19 -2.92
C LEU A 166 -1.62 10.70 -3.30
N GLN A 167 -1.06 11.32 -4.35
CA GLN A 167 0.32 11.10 -4.78
C GLN A 167 1.10 12.42 -4.71
N ARG A 168 2.30 12.40 -4.13
CA ARG A 168 3.18 13.57 -4.09
C ARG A 168 3.95 13.67 -5.41
N VAL A 169 3.88 14.82 -6.07
CA VAL A 169 4.55 15.09 -7.36
C VAL A 169 5.19 16.46 -7.32
N ASN A 170 6.53 16.54 -7.33
CA ASN A 170 7.29 17.80 -7.44
C ASN A 170 6.85 18.91 -6.46
N GLY A 171 6.63 18.58 -5.18
CA GLY A 171 6.19 19.54 -4.15
C GLY A 171 4.71 19.93 -4.24
N LYS A 172 3.93 19.25 -5.08
CA LYS A 172 2.47 19.31 -5.17
C LYS A 172 1.89 17.94 -4.85
N VAL A 173 0.56 17.87 -4.80
CA VAL A 173 -0.16 16.60 -4.66
C VAL A 173 -1.13 16.42 -5.81
N ARG A 174 -1.20 15.20 -6.34
CA ARG A 174 -2.28 14.77 -7.24
C ARG A 174 -3.31 14.00 -6.45
N LEU A 175 -4.57 14.22 -6.79
CA LEU A 175 -5.71 13.49 -6.26
C LEU A 175 -6.45 12.79 -7.40
N GLY A 176 -6.96 11.59 -7.13
CA GLY A 176 -7.87 10.85 -8.00
C GLY A 176 -8.78 9.95 -7.18
N PHE A 177 -9.76 9.30 -7.80
CA PHE A 177 -10.57 8.29 -7.13
C PHE A 177 -9.80 6.98 -7.00
N ASP A 178 -9.92 6.32 -5.85
CA ASP A 178 -9.49 4.92 -5.77
C ASP A 178 -10.44 4.00 -6.56
N ASP A 179 -10.01 2.78 -6.78
CA ASP A 179 -10.74 1.82 -7.61
C ASP A 179 -12.15 1.50 -7.05
N PHE A 180 -12.31 1.52 -5.73
CA PHE A 180 -13.62 1.33 -5.10
C PHE A 180 -14.52 2.56 -5.28
N GLY A 181 -13.97 3.75 -5.11
CA GLY A 181 -14.67 5.02 -5.28
C GLY A 181 -15.17 5.20 -6.70
N GLN A 182 -14.33 4.97 -7.71
CA GLN A 182 -14.78 5.05 -9.10
C GLN A 182 -15.84 3.98 -9.41
N TRP A 183 -15.68 2.76 -8.88
CA TRP A 183 -16.67 1.71 -9.06
C TRP A 183 -18.03 2.09 -8.46
N LEU A 184 -18.07 2.71 -7.27
CA LEU A 184 -19.32 3.21 -6.67
C LEU A 184 -20.02 4.29 -7.50
N LEU A 185 -19.24 5.12 -8.18
CA LEU A 185 -19.76 6.18 -9.05
C LEU A 185 -20.35 5.61 -10.34
N GLY A 186 -19.90 4.42 -10.76
CA GLY A 186 -20.31 3.75 -11.98
C GLY A 186 -19.75 4.45 -13.22
N ASP A 187 -20.52 4.39 -14.31
CA ASP A 187 -20.14 5.02 -15.58
C ASP A 187 -20.19 6.56 -15.49
N ILE A 188 -19.03 7.16 -15.19
CA ILE A 188 -18.89 8.61 -15.10
C ILE A 188 -19.00 9.21 -16.51
N GLU A 189 -20.02 10.04 -16.72
CA GLU A 189 -20.25 10.72 -18.00
C GLU A 189 -19.56 12.08 -18.06
N LYS A 190 -19.49 12.78 -16.93
CA LYS A 190 -18.95 14.15 -16.87
C LYS A 190 -18.38 14.49 -15.50
N ILE A 191 -17.31 15.29 -15.52
CA ILE A 191 -16.69 15.88 -14.31
C ILE A 191 -16.64 17.39 -14.47
N THR A 192 -17.02 18.11 -13.42
CA THR A 192 -16.94 19.56 -13.35
C THR A 192 -16.19 19.98 -12.08
N PHE A 193 -15.32 20.97 -12.24
CA PHE A 193 -14.52 21.53 -11.14
C PHE A 193 -15.06 22.93 -10.84
N PRO A 194 -15.56 23.21 -9.62
CA PRO A 194 -15.99 24.56 -9.22
C PRO A 194 -14.86 25.59 -9.36
N HIS A 195 -13.64 25.17 -9.03
CA HIS A 195 -12.43 25.97 -9.13
C HIS A 195 -11.43 25.26 -10.04
N ARG A 196 -11.36 25.63 -11.33
CA ARG A 196 -10.32 25.14 -12.25
C ARG A 196 -8.95 25.75 -11.96
N GLU A 197 -8.96 26.97 -11.41
CA GLU A 197 -7.82 27.71 -10.91
C GLU A 197 -8.29 28.48 -9.66
N GLY A 198 -7.49 28.48 -8.58
CA GLY A 198 -7.84 29.18 -7.34
C GLY A 198 -7.70 28.34 -6.08
N GLN A 199 -8.15 28.88 -4.95
CA GLN A 199 -8.08 28.21 -3.66
C GLN A 199 -9.26 27.25 -3.47
N VAL A 200 -8.98 26.11 -2.84
CA VAL A 200 -9.97 25.15 -2.35
C VAL A 200 -9.68 24.90 -0.88
N GLU A 201 -10.71 24.87 -0.06
CA GLU A 201 -10.57 24.56 1.36
C GLU A 201 -10.98 23.12 1.64
N ARG A 202 -10.44 22.54 2.69
CA ARG A 202 -10.84 21.22 3.19
C ARG A 202 -12.34 21.19 3.46
N SER A 203 -12.96 20.07 3.08
CA SER A 203 -14.40 19.84 3.17
C SER A 203 -15.28 20.72 2.25
N GLN A 204 -14.69 21.64 1.47
CA GLN A 204 -15.42 22.37 0.43
C GLN A 204 -15.48 21.57 -0.88
N PRO A 205 -16.44 21.86 -1.77
CA PRO A 205 -16.57 21.15 -3.05
C PRO A 205 -15.30 21.23 -3.91
N LEU A 206 -14.69 20.07 -4.19
CA LEU A 206 -13.53 19.94 -5.07
C LEU A 206 -13.94 19.73 -6.52
N LEU A 207 -14.90 18.83 -6.71
CA LEU A 207 -15.44 18.47 -8.02
C LEU A 207 -16.85 17.91 -7.87
N ARG A 208 -17.57 17.92 -8.99
CA ARG A 208 -18.88 17.29 -9.14
C ARG A 208 -18.83 16.34 -10.32
N ILE A 209 -19.39 15.15 -10.13
CA ILE A 209 -19.54 14.14 -11.16
C ILE A 209 -21.00 14.01 -11.55
N SER A 210 -21.23 13.62 -12.80
CA SER A 210 -22.51 13.18 -13.33
C SER A 210 -22.35 11.80 -13.96
N CYS A 211 -23.28 10.91 -13.65
CA CYS A 211 -23.41 9.58 -14.23
C CYS A 211 -24.89 9.26 -14.49
N SER A 212 -25.17 8.11 -15.11
CA SER A 212 -26.52 7.63 -15.40
C SER A 212 -27.44 7.58 -14.15
N HIS A 213 -26.86 7.34 -12.98
CA HIS A 213 -27.58 7.22 -11.71
C HIS A 213 -27.85 8.56 -11.02
N GLY A 214 -27.09 9.63 -11.33
CA GLY A 214 -27.30 10.94 -10.74
C GLY A 214 -26.06 11.83 -10.73
N THR A 215 -26.00 12.72 -9.74
CA THR A 215 -24.84 13.60 -9.53
C THR A 215 -24.31 13.43 -8.12
N ALA A 216 -22.99 13.43 -7.97
CA ALA A 216 -22.33 13.43 -6.68
C ALA A 216 -21.35 14.59 -6.59
N GLU A 217 -21.28 15.21 -5.42
CA GLU A 217 -20.30 16.25 -5.11
C GLU A 217 -19.27 15.66 -4.15
N ILE A 218 -18.00 15.87 -4.50
CA ILE A 218 -16.85 15.35 -3.79
C ILE A 218 -16.13 16.51 -3.15
N ALA A 219 -16.00 16.43 -1.82
CA ALA A 219 -15.32 17.46 -1.04
C ALA A 219 -13.80 17.29 -1.10
N SER A 220 -13.08 18.41 -1.02
CA SER A 220 -11.62 18.39 -0.97
C SER A 220 -11.14 17.81 0.36
N PRO A 221 -10.23 16.83 0.36
CA PRO A 221 -9.67 16.32 1.60
C PRO A 221 -8.68 17.29 2.25
N LEU A 222 -8.20 18.29 1.50
CA LEU A 222 -7.11 19.20 1.89
C LEU A 222 -7.38 20.62 1.39
N SER A 223 -6.87 21.61 2.14
CA SER A 223 -6.83 23.00 1.68
C SER A 223 -5.60 23.27 0.82
N GLY A 224 -5.76 24.04 -0.26
CA GLY A 224 -4.68 24.37 -1.16
C GLY A 224 -5.10 25.23 -2.34
N THR A 225 -4.20 25.36 -3.31
CA THR A 225 -4.44 26.04 -4.59
C THR A 225 -4.45 25.02 -5.71
N VAL A 226 -5.50 25.02 -6.53
CA VAL A 226 -5.60 24.19 -7.74
C VAL A 226 -4.56 24.68 -8.73
N MET A 227 -3.64 23.79 -9.09
CA MET A 227 -2.55 24.05 -10.02
C MET A 227 -2.84 23.50 -11.41
N LYS A 228 -3.56 22.37 -11.47
CA LYS A 228 -3.89 21.70 -12.73
C LYS A 228 -5.10 20.81 -12.56
N VAL A 229 -5.94 20.74 -13.58
CA VAL A 229 -6.99 19.72 -13.74
C VAL A 229 -6.59 18.77 -14.86
N ASN A 230 -6.94 17.49 -14.75
CA ASN A 230 -6.70 16.53 -15.82
C ASN A 230 -7.72 16.66 -16.95
N GLU A 231 -7.42 17.54 -17.91
CA GLU A 231 -8.25 17.70 -19.10
C GLU A 231 -8.36 16.43 -19.95
N GLY A 232 -7.42 15.48 -19.81
CA GLY A 232 -7.52 14.17 -20.42
C GLY A 232 -8.70 13.38 -19.86
N ALA A 233 -8.77 13.23 -18.54
CA ALA A 233 -9.87 12.57 -17.84
C ALA A 233 -11.22 13.30 -18.00
N CYS A 234 -11.22 14.62 -18.19
CA CYS A 234 -12.44 15.37 -18.52
C CYS A 234 -12.99 15.07 -19.91
N ARG A 235 -12.11 14.78 -20.89
CA ARG A 235 -12.50 14.43 -22.27
C ARG A 235 -12.82 12.95 -22.43
N ASP A 236 -12.08 12.12 -21.73
CA ASP A 236 -12.23 10.67 -21.71
C ASP A 236 -12.28 10.19 -20.26
N THR A 237 -13.50 10.10 -19.73
CA THR A 237 -13.76 9.69 -18.34
C THR A 237 -13.44 8.23 -18.09
N SER A 238 -13.32 7.40 -19.13
CA SER A 238 -12.96 5.98 -19.00
C SER A 238 -11.55 5.79 -18.41
N LEU A 239 -10.69 6.80 -18.49
CA LEU A 239 -9.37 6.79 -17.84
C LEU A 239 -9.46 6.60 -16.32
N ILE A 240 -10.55 7.04 -15.70
CA ILE A 240 -10.75 6.95 -14.24
C ILE A 240 -11.04 5.51 -13.81
N SER A 241 -11.76 4.75 -14.64
CA SER A 241 -12.06 3.34 -14.35
C SER A 241 -10.97 2.40 -14.85
N THR A 242 -10.33 2.71 -15.97
CA THR A 242 -9.32 1.83 -16.60
C THR A 242 -7.90 1.99 -16.03
N ASP A 243 -7.53 3.19 -15.58
CA ASP A 243 -6.22 3.49 -15.02
C ASP A 243 -6.32 4.49 -13.84
N PRO A 244 -7.03 4.12 -12.75
CA PRO A 244 -7.38 5.04 -11.65
C PRO A 244 -6.16 5.69 -10.99
N TYR A 245 -5.04 4.98 -10.90
CA TYR A 245 -3.82 5.41 -10.22
C TYR A 245 -2.76 6.02 -11.16
N GLY A 246 -2.90 5.83 -12.47
CA GLY A 246 -2.03 6.42 -13.48
C GLY A 246 -2.69 7.63 -14.16
N LYS A 247 -3.23 7.41 -15.36
CA LYS A 247 -3.84 8.44 -16.22
C LYS A 247 -5.17 8.99 -15.67
N GLY A 248 -5.81 8.29 -14.74
CA GLY A 248 -7.10 8.64 -14.12
C GLY A 248 -7.04 9.68 -13.00
N TRP A 249 -5.88 10.30 -12.72
CA TRP A 249 -5.78 11.41 -11.77
C TRP A 249 -6.71 12.57 -12.16
N LEU A 250 -7.21 13.34 -11.20
CA LEU A 250 -8.26 14.35 -11.43
C LEU A 250 -7.73 15.78 -11.32
N VAL A 251 -7.02 16.07 -10.24
CA VAL A 251 -6.58 17.42 -9.89
C VAL A 251 -5.23 17.41 -9.21
N GLU A 252 -4.42 18.44 -9.48
CA GLU A 252 -3.14 18.69 -8.84
C GLU A 252 -3.26 19.95 -7.98
N LEU A 253 -2.95 19.83 -6.69
CA LEU A 253 -3.01 20.90 -5.70
C LEU A 253 -1.62 21.27 -5.21
N ARG A 254 -1.37 22.56 -5.02
CA ARG A 254 -0.31 23.06 -4.15
C ARG A 254 -0.93 23.29 -2.77
N LEU A 255 -0.48 22.54 -1.78
CA LEU A 255 -1.05 22.60 -0.44
C LEU A 255 -0.73 23.93 0.26
N ALA A 256 -1.65 24.38 1.10
CA ALA A 256 -1.38 25.44 2.04
C ALA A 256 -0.33 24.99 3.07
N LYS A 257 0.46 25.92 3.61
CA LYS A 257 1.61 25.59 4.46
C LYS A 257 1.19 24.81 5.72
N ASP A 258 0.09 25.22 6.33
CA ASP A 258 -0.55 24.57 7.48
C ASP A 258 -1.06 23.16 7.16
N GLU A 259 -1.54 22.92 5.95
CA GLU A 259 -1.95 21.58 5.50
C GLU A 259 -0.77 20.64 5.24
N VAL A 260 0.37 21.16 4.78
CA VAL A 260 1.61 20.36 4.69
C VAL A 260 2.02 19.86 6.07
N ASP A 261 2.07 20.76 7.05
CA ASP A 261 2.43 20.41 8.42
C ASP A 261 1.44 19.37 9.02
N ARG A 262 0.13 19.52 8.77
CA ARG A 262 -0.90 18.55 9.21
C ARG A 262 -0.74 17.17 8.58
N LEU A 263 -0.51 17.11 7.27
CA LEU A 263 -0.28 15.85 6.57
C LEU A 263 0.96 15.13 7.09
N GLU A 264 2.01 15.86 7.45
CA GLU A 264 3.25 15.29 7.97
C GLU A 264 3.15 14.84 9.42
N GLN A 265 2.40 15.57 10.25
CA GLN A 265 2.36 15.33 11.70
C GLN A 265 1.24 14.38 12.16
N GLN A 266 0.09 14.36 11.48
CA GLN A 266 -1.12 13.76 12.04
C GLN A 266 -1.81 12.72 11.16
N GLY A 267 -1.40 12.53 9.89
CA GLY A 267 -2.01 11.52 9.01
C GLY A 267 -3.54 11.61 8.97
N GLU A 268 -4.10 12.83 9.10
CA GLU A 268 -5.53 13.02 9.36
C GLU A 268 -6.39 12.53 8.19
N GLY A 269 -6.88 11.30 8.30
CA GLY A 269 -7.75 10.69 7.30
C GLY A 269 -7.04 10.11 6.08
N PHE A 270 -5.71 10.22 6.00
CA PHE A 270 -4.89 9.60 4.97
C PHE A 270 -4.16 8.37 5.50
N PHE A 271 -4.27 7.27 4.77
CA PHE A 271 -3.73 5.97 5.12
C PHE A 271 -2.55 5.61 4.22
N SER A 272 -1.50 5.06 4.81
CA SER A 272 -0.46 4.33 4.05
C SER A 272 -1.00 3.00 3.55
N THR A 273 -0.35 2.39 2.56
CA THR A 273 -0.78 1.12 1.94
C THR A 273 -1.13 -0.01 2.92
N PRO A 274 -0.37 -0.31 3.99
CA PRO A 274 -0.75 -1.37 4.93
C PRO A 274 -2.04 -1.06 5.70
N GLN A 275 -2.29 0.22 5.99
CA GLN A 275 -3.52 0.68 6.63
C GLN A 275 -4.67 0.72 5.63
N ALA A 276 -4.41 1.20 4.40
CA ALA A 276 -5.37 1.25 3.31
C ALA A 276 -5.89 -0.14 2.95
N ARG A 277 -5.04 -1.17 2.92
CA ARG A 277 -5.48 -2.56 2.70
C ARG A 277 -6.50 -3.03 3.74
N ARG A 278 -6.27 -2.74 5.03
CA ARG A 278 -7.20 -3.12 6.10
C ARG A 278 -8.50 -2.33 6.02
N TRP A 279 -8.39 -1.02 5.77
CA TRP A 279 -9.53 -0.14 5.58
C TRP A 279 -10.39 -0.57 4.38
N LEU A 280 -9.80 -0.74 3.19
CA LEU A 280 -10.49 -1.15 1.99
C LEU A 280 -11.16 -2.53 2.15
N LYS A 281 -10.50 -3.47 2.83
CA LYS A 281 -11.14 -4.76 3.16
C LYS A 281 -12.41 -4.54 4.00
N ALA A 282 -12.33 -3.78 5.08
CA ALA A 282 -13.47 -3.49 5.94
C ALA A 282 -14.55 -2.70 5.19
N GLU A 283 -14.17 -1.84 4.26
CA GLU A 283 -15.09 -1.02 3.48
C GLU A 283 -15.86 -1.85 2.45
N VAL A 284 -15.20 -2.82 1.83
CA VAL A 284 -15.86 -3.80 0.95
C VAL A 284 -16.75 -4.73 1.76
N ASP A 285 -16.31 -5.21 2.93
CA ASP A 285 -17.15 -6.02 3.81
C ASP A 285 -18.41 -5.19 4.25
N ARG A 286 -18.25 -3.89 4.56
CA ARG A 286 -19.35 -2.96 4.87
C ARG A 286 -20.31 -2.71 3.69
N LEU A 287 -19.79 -2.68 2.46
CA LEU A 287 -20.62 -2.57 1.25
C LEU A 287 -21.54 -3.78 1.09
N HIS A 288 -21.03 -4.99 1.35
CA HIS A 288 -21.86 -6.19 1.33
C HIS A 288 -23.01 -6.09 2.34
N ASP A 289 -22.72 -5.68 3.58
CA ASP A 289 -23.76 -5.51 4.60
C ASP A 289 -24.85 -4.51 4.17
N VAL A 290 -24.46 -3.37 3.58
CA VAL A 290 -25.41 -2.35 3.11
C VAL A 290 -26.24 -2.86 1.93
N LEU A 291 -25.62 -3.60 1.01
CA LEU A 291 -26.33 -4.18 -0.14
C LEU A 291 -27.39 -5.19 0.31
N GLU A 292 -27.06 -6.05 1.28
CA GLU A 292 -27.98 -7.05 1.82
C GLU A 292 -29.10 -6.42 2.65
N THR A 293 -28.76 -5.51 3.57
CA THR A 293 -29.70 -5.01 4.58
C THR A 293 -30.55 -3.83 4.11
N GLU A 294 -29.95 -2.87 3.39
CA GLU A 294 -30.62 -1.62 3.03
C GLU A 294 -31.11 -1.60 1.58
N ILE A 295 -30.40 -2.28 0.68
CA ILE A 295 -30.73 -2.31 -0.75
C ILE A 295 -31.55 -3.57 -1.09
N GLY A 296 -31.39 -4.65 -0.35
CA GLY A 296 -32.11 -5.91 -0.53
C GLY A 296 -31.62 -6.75 -1.71
N VAL A 297 -30.37 -6.53 -2.14
CA VAL A 297 -29.73 -7.39 -3.15
C VAL A 297 -29.08 -8.55 -2.40
N THR A 298 -29.68 -9.74 -2.51
CA THR A 298 -29.11 -10.96 -1.95
C THR A 298 -28.01 -11.47 -2.88
N MET A 299 -26.75 -11.32 -2.45
CA MET A 299 -25.64 -11.98 -3.15
C MET A 299 -25.58 -13.45 -2.71
N SER A 300 -25.30 -14.36 -3.63
CA SER A 300 -24.96 -15.73 -3.25
C SER A 300 -23.57 -15.74 -2.59
N ASP A 301 -23.43 -16.47 -1.48
CA ASP A 301 -22.20 -16.58 -0.69
C ASP A 301 -20.97 -16.82 -1.59
N GLY A 302 -20.04 -15.86 -1.61
CA GLY A 302 -18.79 -15.96 -2.36
C GLY A 302 -18.79 -15.33 -3.77
N GLY A 303 -19.86 -14.65 -4.20
CA GLY A 303 -19.87 -13.87 -5.44
C GLY A 303 -18.96 -12.63 -5.37
N GLN A 304 -18.31 -12.28 -6.49
CA GLN A 304 -17.60 -11.00 -6.63
C GLN A 304 -18.56 -9.90 -7.11
N LEU A 305 -18.38 -8.69 -6.60
CA LEU A 305 -19.10 -7.51 -7.09
C LEU A 305 -18.69 -7.24 -8.53
N THR A 306 -19.67 -7.23 -9.44
CA THR A 306 -19.47 -6.85 -10.84
C THR A 306 -20.01 -5.44 -11.07
N SER A 307 -19.52 -4.76 -12.11
CA SER A 307 -20.02 -3.44 -12.53
C SER A 307 -21.54 -3.42 -12.74
N ASN A 308 -22.10 -4.54 -13.21
CA ASN A 308 -23.53 -4.71 -13.51
C ASN A 308 -24.44 -4.59 -12.27
N LEU A 309 -23.89 -4.63 -11.05
CA LEU A 309 -24.67 -4.41 -9.84
C LEU A 309 -25.29 -3.01 -9.80
N LEU A 310 -24.56 -2.00 -10.29
CA LEU A 310 -25.08 -0.63 -10.28
C LEU A 310 -26.26 -0.45 -11.22
N ASP A 311 -26.30 -1.19 -12.34
CA ASP A 311 -27.45 -1.22 -13.25
C ASP A 311 -28.69 -1.82 -12.59
N ALA A 312 -28.51 -2.68 -11.59
CA ALA A 312 -29.59 -3.36 -10.89
C ALA A 312 -30.21 -2.53 -9.75
N ILE A 313 -29.62 -1.39 -9.37
CA ILE A 313 -30.11 -0.56 -8.25
C ILE A 313 -30.78 0.73 -8.73
N THR A 314 -31.77 1.18 -7.96
CA THR A 314 -32.48 2.43 -8.22
C THR A 314 -31.63 3.65 -7.89
N LYS A 315 -31.96 4.82 -8.47
CA LYS A 315 -31.30 6.10 -8.14
C LYS A 315 -31.32 6.44 -6.64
N LYS A 316 -32.39 6.03 -5.93
CA LYS A 316 -32.51 6.22 -4.48
C LYS A 316 -31.49 5.36 -3.71
N GLN A 317 -31.35 4.10 -4.10
CA GLN A 317 -30.36 3.17 -3.51
C GLN A 317 -28.93 3.60 -3.86
N TRP A 318 -28.68 4.04 -5.09
CA TRP A 318 -27.39 4.64 -5.44
C TRP A 318 -27.06 5.86 -4.58
N GLY A 319 -28.01 6.78 -4.41
CA GLY A 319 -27.83 7.95 -3.55
C GLY A 319 -27.52 7.60 -2.09
N LEU A 320 -28.05 6.49 -1.58
CA LEU A 320 -27.72 5.94 -0.27
C LEU A 320 -26.25 5.47 -0.23
N LEU A 321 -25.78 4.70 -1.21
CA LEU A 321 -24.37 4.28 -1.30
C LEU A 321 -23.43 5.48 -1.31
N ILE A 322 -23.70 6.47 -2.16
CA ILE A 322 -22.88 7.70 -2.24
C ILE A 322 -22.86 8.43 -0.90
N LYS A 323 -24.00 8.55 -0.22
CA LYS A 323 -24.08 9.17 1.11
C LYS A 323 -23.30 8.38 2.16
N THR A 324 -23.29 7.06 2.06
CA THR A 324 -22.70 6.14 3.04
C THR A 324 -21.19 5.98 2.89
N PHE A 325 -20.66 6.08 1.67
CA PHE A 325 -19.24 5.82 1.36
C PHE A 325 -18.46 7.08 0.96
N LEU A 326 -19.06 8.03 0.24
CA LEU A 326 -18.32 9.20 -0.28
C LEU A 326 -18.59 10.49 0.49
N ARG A 327 -19.70 10.58 1.22
CA ARG A 327 -20.02 11.75 2.06
C ARG A 327 -19.73 11.45 3.52
N LYS A 328 -18.99 12.34 4.16
CA LYS A 328 -18.79 12.27 5.61
C LYS A 328 -20.16 12.43 6.28
N LYS A 329 -20.51 11.57 7.24
CA LYS A 329 -21.51 11.94 8.26
C LYS A 329 -20.94 13.16 8.97
N GLU A 330 -21.60 14.31 8.84
CA GLU A 330 -21.51 15.34 9.86
C GLU A 330 -21.95 14.64 11.15
N GLY A 331 -20.98 14.45 12.05
CA GLY A 331 -21.20 13.94 13.39
C GLY A 331 -21.61 15.07 14.31
#